data_AF-A0A961UTX0-F1
#
_entry.id   AF-A0A961UTX0-F1
#
_cell.length_a   1.000
_cell.length_b   1.000
_cell.length_c   1.000
_cell.angle_alpha   90.00
_cell.angle_beta   90.00
_cell.angle_gamma   90.00
#
_symmetry.space_group_name_H-M   'P 1'
#
loop_
_entity.id
_entity.type
_entity.pdbx_description
1 polymer ?
#
loop_
_entity_poly.entity_id
_entity_poly.type
_entity_poly.pdbx_seq_one_letter_code
_entity_poly.pdbx_strand_id
1 'polypeptide(L)'
;MARALLKYARLTRRQLIAFALFSAVLNGVITASVGAWLGQAYAKYQARRQSVETLVHLVYERRTRSGLVASAIRRGADIDELRYRKRAYDEAYVDWNKNVMQNIFAIREVTGEHMISGLEKYYEDGLVAAMANVDRCLTKAYDVRIAQGDGAAELNRCDYNTMHQLVLDCGATFTNELYKMTKLSFLPYSERTSKEGREISEMRIKAACLPDRKPEGKPETPAKTPQPQTASPEPQAPMPGSTAPASTGAQ
;
A
#
# COMPACT_ATOMS: atom_id res chain seq x y z
N MET A 1 -4.49 -40.52 -46.56
CA MET A 1 -4.80 -39.34 -47.40
C MET A 1 -3.65 -38.31 -47.51
N ALA A 2 -2.73 -38.19 -46.55
CA ALA A 2 -1.58 -37.26 -46.65
C ALA A 2 -0.62 -37.52 -47.84
N ARG A 3 -0.50 -38.78 -48.30
CA ARG A 3 0.36 -39.14 -49.46
C ARG A 3 -0.16 -38.62 -50.80
N ALA A 4 -1.45 -38.30 -50.94
CA ALA A 4 -2.04 -37.80 -52.18
C ALA A 4 -1.80 -36.29 -52.39
N LEU A 5 -1.77 -35.51 -51.32
CA LEU A 5 -1.51 -34.05 -51.36
C LEU A 5 -0.06 -33.73 -51.75
N LEU A 6 0.91 -34.54 -51.32
CA LEU A 6 2.32 -34.37 -51.66
C LEU A 6 2.64 -34.61 -53.15
N LYS A 7 1.88 -35.47 -53.84
CA LYS A 7 2.08 -35.72 -55.28
C LYS A 7 1.59 -34.57 -56.15
N TYR A 8 0.59 -33.81 -55.70
CA TYR A 8 0.05 -32.68 -56.47
C TYR A 8 0.93 -31.43 -56.42
N ALA A 9 1.77 -31.27 -55.38
CA ALA A 9 2.54 -30.04 -55.16
C ALA A 9 3.95 -30.02 -55.82
N ARG A 10 4.44 -31.14 -56.40
CA ARG A 10 5.82 -31.27 -56.95
C ARG A 10 6.93 -30.72 -56.03
N LEU A 11 6.72 -30.71 -54.71
CA LEU A 11 7.72 -30.22 -53.76
C LEU A 11 8.84 -31.25 -53.62
N THR A 12 10.07 -30.83 -53.92
CA THR A 12 11.27 -31.65 -53.78
C THR A 12 11.61 -31.89 -52.30
N ARG A 13 12.27 -33.01 -51.97
CA ARG A 13 12.71 -33.33 -50.60
C ARG A 13 13.53 -32.21 -49.95
N ARG A 14 14.31 -31.47 -50.75
CA ARG A 14 15.09 -30.30 -50.30
C ARG A 14 14.19 -29.15 -49.82
N GLN A 15 13.07 -28.90 -50.51
CA GLN A 15 12.11 -27.86 -50.11
C GLN A 15 11.39 -28.23 -48.81
N LEU A 16 11.09 -29.51 -48.57
CA LEU A 16 10.49 -29.95 -47.29
C LEU A 16 11.45 -29.77 -46.11
N ILE A 17 12.73 -30.10 -46.28
CA ILE A 17 13.76 -29.90 -45.23
C ILE A 17 13.96 -28.40 -44.96
N ALA A 18 14.08 -27.59 -46.01
CA ALA A 18 14.25 -26.14 -45.87
C ALA A 18 13.04 -25.50 -45.16
N PHE A 19 11.82 -25.91 -45.50
CA PHE A 19 10.60 -25.46 -44.83
C PHE A 19 10.60 -25.83 -43.35
N ALA A 20 10.92 -27.09 -43.00
CA ALA A 20 10.97 -27.53 -41.61
C ALA A 20 12.01 -26.75 -40.78
N LEU A 21 13.21 -26.52 -41.34
CA LEU A 21 14.24 -25.72 -40.68
C LEU A 21 13.80 -24.26 -40.51
N PHE A 22 13.19 -23.67 -41.53
CA PHE A 22 12.67 -22.31 -41.46
C PHE A 22 11.57 -22.18 -40.40
N SER A 23 10.62 -23.11 -40.36
CA SER A 23 9.58 -23.14 -39.32
C SER A 23 10.17 -23.31 -37.93
N ALA A 24 11.18 -24.16 -37.75
CA ALA A 24 11.85 -24.34 -36.46
C ALA A 24 12.56 -23.06 -36.00
N VAL A 25 13.29 -22.38 -36.90
CA VAL A 25 13.95 -21.11 -36.60
C VAL A 25 12.91 -20.04 -36.28
N LEU A 26 11.86 -19.90 -37.09
CA LEU A 26 10.81 -18.91 -36.86
C LEU A 26 10.10 -19.12 -35.52
N ASN A 27 9.75 -20.36 -35.19
CA ASN A 27 9.17 -20.70 -33.89
C ASN A 27 10.15 -20.38 -32.74
N GLY A 28 11.44 -20.70 -32.90
CA GLY A 28 12.47 -20.36 -31.93
C GLY A 28 12.57 -18.85 -31.68
N VAL A 29 12.57 -18.04 -32.75
CA VAL A 29 12.63 -16.57 -32.66
C VAL A 29 11.37 -16.01 -32.00
N ILE A 30 10.18 -16.50 -32.37
CA ILE A 30 8.91 -16.07 -31.78
C ILE A 30 8.87 -16.42 -30.30
N THR A 31 9.20 -17.66 -29.93
CA THR A 31 9.24 -18.09 -28.53
C THR A 31 10.26 -17.29 -27.71
N ALA A 32 11.45 -17.04 -28.25
CA ALA A 32 12.46 -16.23 -27.58
C ALA A 32 12.00 -14.78 -27.40
N SER A 33 11.40 -14.18 -28.43
CA SER A 33 10.92 -12.79 -28.39
C SER A 33 9.77 -12.62 -27.40
N VAL A 34 8.80 -13.53 -27.41
CA VAL A 34 7.69 -13.54 -26.44
C VAL A 34 8.19 -13.79 -25.03
N GLY A 35 9.12 -14.74 -24.85
CA GLY A 35 9.73 -15.02 -23.55
C GLY A 35 10.48 -13.81 -22.97
N ALA A 36 11.27 -13.13 -23.79
CA ALA A 36 11.97 -11.91 -23.38
C ALA A 36 10.99 -10.78 -23.03
N TRP A 37 9.95 -10.59 -23.84
CA TRP A 37 8.91 -9.59 -23.58
C TRP A 37 8.15 -9.87 -22.27
N LEU A 38 7.72 -11.11 -22.05
CA LEU A 38 7.05 -11.52 -20.80
C LEU A 38 7.96 -11.34 -19.58
N GLY A 39 9.24 -11.71 -19.70
CA GLY A 39 10.22 -11.53 -18.63
C GLY A 39 10.39 -10.05 -18.26
N GLN A 40 10.53 -9.18 -19.25
CA GLN A 40 10.62 -7.73 -19.03
C GLN A 40 9.33 -7.15 -18.43
N ALA A 41 8.16 -7.58 -18.92
CA ALA A 41 6.87 -7.12 -18.40
C ALA A 41 6.68 -7.52 -16.93
N TYR A 42 7.05 -8.75 -16.57
CA TYR A 42 6.97 -9.24 -15.20
C TYR A 42 7.97 -8.53 -14.29
N ALA A 43 9.20 -8.30 -14.74
CA ALA A 43 10.20 -7.58 -13.97
C ALA A 43 9.75 -6.14 -13.66
N LYS A 44 9.19 -5.42 -14.65
CA LYS A 44 8.62 -4.08 -14.44
C LYS A 44 7.44 -4.09 -13.48
N TYR A 45 6.55 -5.08 -13.59
CA TYR A 45 5.43 -5.25 -12.68
C TYR A 45 5.91 -5.44 -11.23
N GLN A 46 6.88 -6.32 -11.02
CA GLN A 46 7.43 -6.60 -9.71
C GLN A 46 8.10 -5.36 -9.10
N ALA A 47 8.90 -4.64 -9.89
CA ALA A 47 9.54 -3.39 -9.46
C ALA A 47 8.50 -2.34 -9.02
N ARG A 48 7.47 -2.09 -9.84
CA ARG A 48 6.37 -1.17 -9.51
C ARG A 48 5.66 -1.55 -8.23
N ARG A 49 5.34 -2.84 -8.07
CA ARG A 49 4.66 -3.35 -6.89
C ARG A 49 5.50 -3.15 -5.63
N GLN A 50 6.79 -3.49 -5.69
CA GLN A 50 7.71 -3.31 -4.57
C GLN A 50 7.84 -1.83 -4.16
N SER A 51 7.86 -0.91 -5.14
CA SER A 51 7.89 0.53 -4.86
C SER A 51 6.61 1.00 -4.15
N VAL A 52 5.43 0.51 -4.55
CA VAL A 52 4.17 0.82 -3.85
C VAL A 52 4.15 0.22 -2.45
N GLU A 53 4.61 -1.02 -2.27
CA GLU A 53 4.70 -1.67 -0.96
C GLU A 53 5.66 -0.89 -0.03
N THR A 54 6.78 -0.41 -0.54
CA THR A 54 7.72 0.43 0.22
C THR A 54 7.06 1.74 0.67
N LEU A 55 6.35 2.42 -0.23
CA LEU A 55 5.59 3.64 0.11
C LEU A 55 4.53 3.36 1.18
N VAL A 56 3.79 2.25 1.06
CA VAL A 56 2.81 1.79 2.07
C VAL A 56 3.49 1.66 3.43
N HIS A 57 4.61 0.94 3.51
CA HIS A 57 5.33 0.74 4.76
C HIS A 57 5.73 2.07 5.40
N LEU A 58 6.32 3.00 4.64
CA LEU A 58 6.73 4.31 5.13
C LEU A 58 5.55 5.14 5.67
N VAL A 59 4.42 5.17 4.95
CA VAL A 59 3.22 5.90 5.36
C VAL A 59 2.65 5.32 6.67
N TYR A 60 2.43 4.00 6.71
CA TYR A 60 1.79 3.35 7.84
C TYR A 60 2.68 3.31 9.07
N GLU A 61 3.98 3.09 8.91
CA GLU A 61 4.94 3.11 10.01
C GLU A 61 4.96 4.47 10.69
N ARG A 62 5.15 5.54 9.90
CA ARG A 62 5.21 6.89 10.44
C ARG A 62 3.91 7.29 11.13
N ARG A 63 2.76 6.98 10.51
CA ARG A 63 1.44 7.22 11.12
C ARG A 63 1.26 6.46 12.43
N THR A 64 1.65 5.18 12.46
CA THR A 64 1.48 4.33 13.65
C THR A 64 2.33 4.85 14.80
N ARG A 65 3.62 5.15 14.53
CA ARG A 65 4.52 5.73 15.54
C ARG A 65 4.00 7.08 16.04
N SER A 66 3.45 7.91 15.16
CA SER A 66 2.83 9.19 15.55
C SER A 66 1.67 9.00 16.54
N GLY A 67 0.81 8.01 16.28
CA GLY A 67 -0.31 7.65 17.17
C GLY A 67 0.15 7.12 18.53
N LEU A 68 1.26 6.37 18.55
CA LEU A 68 1.85 5.90 19.80
C LEU A 68 2.40 7.05 20.65
N VAL A 69 3.01 8.08 20.05
CA VAL A 69 3.45 9.29 20.76
C VAL A 69 2.24 10.04 21.31
N ALA A 70 1.23 10.32 20.49
CA ALA A 70 0.03 11.01 20.93
C ALA A 70 -0.70 10.27 22.06
N SER A 71 -0.79 8.95 21.96
CA SER A 71 -1.35 8.09 23.01
C SER A 71 -0.58 8.22 24.33
N ALA A 72 0.76 8.21 24.28
CA ALA A 72 1.61 8.36 25.45
C ALA A 72 1.46 9.75 26.12
N ILE A 73 1.36 10.81 25.31
CA ILE A 73 1.10 12.17 25.81
C ILE A 73 -0.25 12.24 26.53
N ARG A 74 -1.33 11.73 25.90
CA ARG A 74 -2.69 11.79 26.43
C ARG A 74 -2.87 11.07 27.76
N ARG A 75 -2.24 9.92 27.92
CA ARG A 75 -2.34 9.12 29.15
C ARG A 75 -1.38 9.57 30.24
N GLY A 76 -0.60 10.63 30.00
CA GLY A 76 0.43 11.08 30.95
C GLY A 76 1.48 10.02 31.22
N ALA A 77 1.91 9.27 30.19
CA ALA A 77 2.93 8.24 30.33
C ALA A 77 4.23 8.79 30.95
N ASP A 78 5.06 7.88 31.45
CA ASP A 78 6.38 8.20 31.99
C ASP A 78 7.24 8.93 30.95
N ILE A 79 8.12 9.83 31.42
CA ILE A 79 8.95 10.67 30.54
C ILE A 79 9.91 9.83 29.70
N ASP A 80 10.45 8.74 30.24
CA ASP A 80 11.36 7.88 29.49
C ASP A 80 10.62 7.07 28.43
N GLU A 81 9.40 6.60 28.72
CA GLU A 81 8.51 5.99 27.72
C GLU A 81 8.19 6.99 26.59
N LEU A 82 7.86 8.24 26.94
CA LEU A 82 7.55 9.28 25.97
C LEU A 82 8.76 9.61 25.08
N ARG A 83 9.95 9.77 25.67
CA ARG A 83 11.21 10.00 24.93
C ARG A 83 11.53 8.86 23.99
N TYR A 84 11.36 7.61 24.44
CA TYR A 84 11.56 6.43 23.61
C TYR A 84 10.63 6.43 22.38
N ARG A 85 9.33 6.66 22.60
CA ARG A 85 8.35 6.72 21.51
C ARG A 85 8.61 7.89 20.55
N LYS A 86 9.01 9.05 21.08
CA LYS A 86 9.37 10.22 20.26
C LYS A 86 10.60 9.96 19.40
N ARG A 87 11.64 9.31 19.95
CA ARG A 87 12.83 8.90 19.17
C ARG A 87 12.46 7.97 18.03
N ALA A 88 11.67 6.93 18.30
CA ALA A 88 11.19 6.02 17.26
C ALA A 88 10.39 6.79 16.20
N TYR A 89 9.51 7.71 16.59
CA TYR A 89 8.81 8.56 15.62
C TYR A 89 9.77 9.39 14.76
N ASP A 90 10.79 9.98 15.37
CA ASP A 90 11.77 10.83 14.67
C ASP A 90 12.63 10.03 13.68
N GLU A 91 12.96 8.78 13.99
CA GLU A 91 13.61 7.87 13.03
C GLU A 91 12.73 7.65 11.79
N ALA A 92 11.43 7.39 11.98
CA ALA A 92 10.50 7.22 10.86
C ALA A 92 10.23 8.52 10.10
N TYR A 93 10.28 9.67 10.77
CA TYR A 93 10.25 10.99 10.14
C TYR A 93 11.45 11.19 9.22
N VAL A 94 12.66 10.87 9.70
CA VAL A 94 13.89 10.98 8.92
C VAL A 94 13.85 10.02 7.73
N ASP A 95 13.44 8.77 7.95
CA ASP A 95 13.37 7.77 6.88
C ASP A 95 12.34 8.16 5.81
N TRP A 96 11.16 8.65 6.21
CA TRP A 96 10.19 9.23 5.28
C TRP A 96 10.82 10.31 4.40
N ASN A 97 11.46 11.32 5.02
CA ASN A 97 11.99 12.47 4.29
C ASN A 97 13.12 12.11 3.33
N LYS A 98 13.95 11.11 3.67
CA LYS A 98 14.98 10.59 2.76
C LYS A 98 14.37 9.96 1.50
N ASN A 99 13.19 9.36 1.64
CA ASN A 99 12.53 8.61 0.57
C ASN A 99 11.46 9.42 -0.19
N VAL A 100 11.15 10.67 0.18
CA VAL A 100 10.11 11.48 -0.49
C VAL A 100 10.33 11.56 -2.01
N MET A 101 11.56 11.86 -2.45
CA MET A 101 11.88 11.95 -3.88
C MET A 101 11.80 10.60 -4.59
N GLN A 102 12.23 9.54 -3.92
CA GLN A 102 12.14 8.18 -4.46
C GLN A 102 10.67 7.75 -4.63
N ASN A 103 9.81 8.12 -3.68
CA ASN A 103 8.38 7.86 -3.75
C ASN A 103 7.71 8.61 -4.92
N ILE A 104 8.13 9.85 -5.21
CA ILE A 104 7.68 10.61 -6.37
C ILE A 104 8.04 9.88 -7.68
N PHE A 105 9.27 9.39 -7.80
CA PHE A 105 9.67 8.60 -8.98
C PHE A 105 8.91 7.28 -9.09
N ALA A 106 8.63 6.61 -7.96
CA ALA A 106 7.79 5.44 -7.94
C ALA A 106 6.36 5.73 -8.43
N ILE A 107 5.76 6.86 -8.02
CA ILE A 107 4.44 7.29 -8.50
C ILE A 107 4.47 7.46 -10.02
N ARG A 108 5.46 8.18 -10.56
CA ARG A 108 5.67 8.37 -12.00
C ARG A 108 5.82 7.04 -12.75
N GLU A 109 6.59 6.10 -12.20
CA GLU A 109 6.80 4.79 -12.82
C GLU A 109 5.51 3.97 -12.89
N VAL A 110 4.69 4.04 -11.84
CA VAL A 110 3.38 3.36 -11.77
C VAL A 110 2.37 4.00 -12.71
N THR A 111 2.32 5.34 -12.79
CA THR A 111 1.40 6.05 -13.69
C THR A 111 1.84 6.02 -15.16
N GLY A 112 3.10 5.66 -15.42
CA GLY A 112 3.70 5.68 -16.75
C GLY A 112 3.99 7.09 -17.25
N GLU A 113 4.13 8.06 -16.35
CA GLU A 113 4.36 9.46 -16.69
C GLU A 113 5.83 9.83 -16.56
N HIS A 114 6.38 10.41 -17.62
CA HIS A 114 7.78 10.86 -17.63
C HIS A 114 7.94 12.29 -17.06
N MET A 115 6.83 13.03 -16.95
CA MET A 115 6.76 14.39 -16.41
C MET A 115 6.00 14.40 -15.09
N ILE A 116 5.77 15.59 -14.52
CA ILE A 116 4.99 15.76 -13.27
C ILE A 116 3.61 15.12 -13.44
N SER A 117 3.33 14.12 -12.61
CA SER A 117 2.05 13.44 -12.54
C SER A 117 0.99 14.29 -11.87
N GLY A 118 -0.27 14.18 -12.31
CA GLY A 118 -1.41 14.71 -11.55
C GLY A 118 -1.48 14.14 -10.13
N LEU A 119 -1.00 12.90 -9.91
CA LEU A 119 -0.97 12.27 -8.60
C LEU A 119 0.09 12.83 -7.66
N GLU A 120 1.20 13.36 -8.19
CA GLU A 120 2.25 13.97 -7.38
C GLU A 120 1.71 15.13 -6.56
N LYS A 121 0.83 15.94 -7.16
CA LYS A 121 0.18 17.04 -6.45
C LYS A 121 -0.56 16.56 -5.21
N TYR A 122 -1.35 15.48 -5.30
CA TYR A 122 -2.08 14.97 -4.14
C TYR A 122 -1.17 14.30 -3.11
N TYR A 123 -0.05 13.74 -3.55
CA TYR A 123 0.98 13.23 -2.65
C TYR A 123 1.66 14.35 -1.88
N GLU A 124 2.13 15.39 -2.56
CA GLU A 124 2.85 16.52 -1.96
C GLU A 124 1.93 17.47 -1.18
N ASP A 125 0.92 18.03 -1.84
CA ASP A 125 0.01 19.02 -1.25
C ASP A 125 -1.01 18.39 -0.29
N GLY A 126 -1.28 17.09 -0.46
CA GLY A 126 -2.20 16.34 0.40
C GLY A 126 -1.47 15.57 1.49
N LEU A 127 -0.86 14.44 1.14
CA LEU A 127 -0.31 13.51 2.13
C LEU A 127 0.91 14.06 2.87
N VAL A 128 1.91 14.59 2.16
CA VAL A 128 3.13 15.15 2.75
C VAL A 128 2.79 16.37 3.60
N ALA A 129 1.95 17.29 3.11
CA ALA A 129 1.49 18.44 3.86
C ALA A 129 0.71 18.06 5.13
N ALA A 130 -0.19 17.09 5.05
CA ALA A 130 -0.93 16.59 6.20
C ALA A 130 -0.01 15.97 7.26
N MET A 131 0.97 15.16 6.84
CA MET A 131 1.98 14.62 7.76
C MET A 131 2.84 15.72 8.40
N ALA A 132 3.22 16.77 7.65
CA ALA A 132 3.93 17.91 8.19
C ALA A 132 3.14 18.64 9.29
N ASN A 133 1.82 18.76 9.15
CA ASN A 133 0.97 19.34 10.18
C ASN A 133 0.91 18.46 11.44
N VAL A 134 0.85 17.13 11.26
CA VAL A 134 0.96 16.15 12.35
C VAL A 134 2.30 16.28 13.09
N ASP A 135 3.42 16.44 12.38
CA ASP A 135 4.74 16.62 12.99
C ASP A 135 4.81 17.86 13.87
N ARG A 136 4.34 18.99 13.34
CA ARG A 136 4.34 20.28 14.06
C ARG A 136 3.53 20.18 15.34
N CYS A 137 2.34 19.58 15.26
CA CYS A 137 1.52 19.39 16.44
C CYS A 137 2.16 18.45 17.46
N LEU A 138 2.66 17.29 17.03
CA LEU A 138 3.29 16.32 17.93
C LEU A 138 4.51 16.89 18.63
N THR A 139 5.35 17.63 17.91
CA THR A 139 6.54 18.25 18.48
C THR A 139 6.14 19.27 19.54
N LYS A 140 5.18 20.15 19.22
CA LYS A 140 4.71 21.15 20.19
C LYS A 140 4.09 20.53 21.44
N ALA A 141 3.25 19.50 21.28
CA ALA A 141 2.64 18.78 22.40
C ALA A 141 3.68 18.02 23.25
N TYR A 142 4.70 17.45 22.60
CA TYR A 142 5.84 16.83 23.28
C TYR A 142 6.62 17.85 24.10
N ASP A 143 6.95 19.02 23.53
CA ASP A 143 7.71 20.07 24.22
C ASP A 143 6.96 20.60 25.45
N VAL A 144 5.64 20.83 25.33
CA VAL A 144 4.77 21.20 26.45
C VAL A 144 4.81 20.13 27.54
N ARG A 145 4.72 18.84 27.17
CA ARG A 145 4.74 17.72 28.12
C ARG A 145 6.09 17.57 28.84
N ILE A 146 7.20 17.80 28.14
CA ILE A 146 8.56 17.82 28.73
C ILE A 146 8.73 18.99 29.69
N ALA A 147 8.13 20.15 29.39
CA ALA A 147 8.06 21.30 30.28
C ALA A 147 7.03 21.14 31.43
N GLN A 148 6.56 19.90 31.70
CA GLN A 148 5.58 19.56 32.74
C GLN A 148 4.19 20.22 32.56
N GLY A 149 3.87 20.72 31.36
CA GLY A 149 2.54 21.22 31.01
C GLY A 149 1.59 20.12 30.51
N ASP A 150 0.36 20.53 30.20
CA ASP A 150 -0.66 19.65 29.62
C ASP A 150 -0.48 19.50 28.10
N GLY A 151 0.34 18.52 27.70
CA GLY A 151 0.53 18.18 26.29
C GLY A 151 -0.75 17.64 25.62
N ALA A 152 -1.70 17.08 26.38
CA ALA A 152 -2.95 16.57 25.81
C ALA A 152 -3.86 17.72 25.36
N ALA A 153 -3.91 18.81 26.13
CA ALA A 153 -4.58 20.04 25.72
C ALA A 153 -4.00 20.61 24.41
N GLU A 154 -2.68 20.56 24.22
CA GLU A 154 -2.04 21.02 22.98
C GLU A 154 -2.39 20.12 21.78
N LEU A 155 -2.44 18.79 21.97
CA LEU A 155 -2.91 17.87 20.92
C LEU A 155 -4.37 18.12 20.51
N ASN A 156 -5.23 18.50 21.45
CA ASN A 156 -6.63 18.83 21.16
C ASN A 156 -6.74 20.19 20.47
N ARG A 157 -5.94 21.17 20.89
CA ARG A 157 -5.89 22.52 20.31
C ARG A 157 -5.49 22.49 18.83
N CYS A 158 -4.56 21.62 18.45
CA CYS A 158 -4.13 21.49 17.06
C CYS A 158 -5.06 20.61 16.21
N ASP A 159 -6.09 20.00 16.80
CA ASP A 159 -6.95 19.00 16.19
C ASP A 159 -6.19 17.77 15.65
N TYR A 160 -5.31 17.20 16.48
CA TYR A 160 -4.48 16.05 16.11
C TYR A 160 -5.31 14.88 15.57
N ASN A 161 -6.49 14.62 16.13
CA ASN A 161 -7.32 13.48 15.72
C ASN A 161 -7.79 13.61 14.27
N THR A 162 -8.28 14.79 13.87
CA THR A 162 -8.72 15.02 12.50
C THR A 162 -7.56 14.92 11.52
N MET A 163 -6.41 15.52 11.84
CA MET A 163 -5.22 15.43 10.98
C MET A 163 -4.69 13.99 10.87
N HIS A 164 -4.64 13.26 11.99
CA HIS A 164 -4.20 11.85 12.00
C HIS A 164 -5.13 10.94 11.20
N GLN A 165 -6.44 11.21 11.25
CA GLN A 165 -7.44 10.52 10.46
C GLN A 165 -7.35 10.88 8.98
N LEU A 166 -7.10 12.16 8.64
CA LEU A 166 -6.84 12.57 7.26
C LEU A 166 -5.64 11.83 6.67
N VAL A 167 -4.53 11.73 7.41
CA VAL A 167 -3.35 10.97 6.98
C VAL A 167 -3.68 9.48 6.78
N LEU A 168 -4.56 8.89 7.62
CA LEU A 168 -5.04 7.53 7.40
C LEU A 168 -5.82 7.41 6.10
N ASP A 169 -6.85 8.22 5.94
CA ASP A 169 -7.80 8.08 4.84
C ASP A 169 -7.14 8.39 3.50
N CYS A 170 -6.35 9.47 3.45
CA CYS A 170 -5.53 9.81 2.30
C CYS A 170 -4.47 8.74 2.06
N GLY A 171 -3.67 8.34 3.05
CA GLY A 171 -2.61 7.35 2.88
C GLY A 171 -3.13 5.98 2.40
N ALA A 172 -4.24 5.51 2.99
CA ALA A 172 -4.88 4.25 2.59
C ALA A 172 -5.49 4.33 1.18
N THR A 173 -6.20 5.42 0.87
CA THR A 173 -6.80 5.59 -0.47
C THR A 173 -5.71 5.74 -1.53
N PHE A 174 -4.71 6.57 -1.27
CA PHE A 174 -3.59 6.81 -2.17
C PHE A 174 -2.86 5.52 -2.51
N THR A 175 -2.45 4.77 -1.50
CA THR A 175 -1.70 3.53 -1.72
C THR A 175 -2.54 2.42 -2.35
N ASN A 176 -3.82 2.29 -1.99
CA ASN A 176 -4.72 1.31 -2.59
C ASN A 176 -4.98 1.60 -4.08
N GLU A 177 -5.24 2.86 -4.43
CA GLU A 177 -5.45 3.26 -5.82
C GLU A 177 -4.16 3.14 -6.63
N LEU A 178 -3.00 3.50 -6.07
CA LEU A 178 -1.70 3.30 -6.71
C LEU A 178 -1.41 1.81 -6.94
N TYR A 179 -1.73 0.94 -5.97
CA TYR A 179 -1.60 -0.50 -6.12
C TYR A 179 -2.49 -1.05 -7.25
N LYS A 180 -3.72 -0.55 -7.41
CA LYS A 180 -4.61 -0.96 -8.52
C LYS A 180 -4.01 -0.62 -9.88
N MET A 181 -3.27 0.49 -9.99
CA MET A 181 -2.57 0.89 -11.22
C MET A 181 -1.37 -0.01 -11.55
N THR A 182 -0.84 -0.77 -10.59
CA THR A 182 0.25 -1.70 -10.88
C THR A 182 -0.19 -2.90 -11.71
N LYS A 183 -1.49 -3.22 -11.80
CA LYS A 183 -1.98 -4.44 -12.47
C LYS A 183 -1.48 -4.54 -13.92
N LEU A 184 -0.99 -5.73 -14.27
CA LEU A 184 -0.56 -6.06 -15.63
C LEU A 184 -1.76 -6.01 -16.60
N SER A 185 -1.80 -4.98 -17.45
CA SER A 185 -2.66 -4.95 -18.63
C SER A 185 -2.01 -5.74 -19.76
N PHE A 186 -2.23 -7.06 -19.79
CA PHE A 186 -1.74 -7.93 -20.86
C PHE A 186 -2.51 -7.79 -22.19
N LEU A 187 -3.60 -7.02 -22.20
CA LEU A 187 -4.44 -6.83 -23.38
C LEU A 187 -4.19 -5.45 -24.00
N PRO A 188 -3.64 -5.36 -25.22
CA PRO A 188 -3.46 -4.07 -25.92
C PRO A 188 -4.79 -3.33 -26.20
N TYR A 189 -5.94 -3.99 -26.02
CA TYR A 189 -7.27 -3.39 -26.11
C TYR A 189 -7.81 -2.80 -24.78
N SER A 190 -7.08 -2.92 -23.66
CA SER A 190 -7.53 -2.38 -22.37
C SER A 190 -7.13 -0.91 -22.16
N GLU A 191 -6.55 -0.21 -23.15
CA GLU A 191 -6.14 1.18 -22.97
C GLU A 191 -7.29 2.08 -22.53
N ARG A 192 -8.51 1.84 -23.04
CA ARG A 192 -9.73 2.55 -22.60
C ARG A 192 -10.01 2.32 -21.11
N THR A 193 -9.93 1.06 -20.66
CA THR A 193 -10.12 0.68 -19.26
C THR A 193 -9.00 1.20 -18.36
N SER A 194 -7.78 1.38 -18.89
CA SER A 194 -6.63 1.90 -18.13
C SER A 194 -6.74 3.40 -17.86
N LYS A 195 -7.19 4.20 -18.86
CA LYS A 195 -7.39 5.64 -18.70
C LYS A 195 -8.57 5.91 -17.77
N GLU A 196 -9.69 5.21 -17.98
CA GLU A 196 -10.86 5.31 -17.12
C GLU A 196 -10.53 4.89 -15.68
N GLY A 197 -9.78 3.80 -15.50
CA GLY A 197 -9.31 3.37 -14.18
C GLY A 197 -8.43 4.43 -13.50
N ARG A 198 -7.53 5.07 -14.26
CA ARG A 198 -6.64 6.10 -13.75
C ARG A 198 -7.38 7.38 -13.34
N GLU A 199 -8.28 7.89 -14.19
CA GLU A 199 -9.09 9.08 -13.88
C GLU A 199 -9.97 8.85 -12.65
N ILE A 200 -10.58 7.66 -12.53
CA ILE A 200 -11.36 7.27 -11.35
C ILE A 200 -10.48 7.22 -10.09
N SER A 201 -9.29 6.60 -10.19
CA SER A 201 -8.35 6.54 -9.08
C SER A 201 -7.88 7.94 -8.67
N GLU A 202 -7.57 8.81 -9.62
CA GLU A 202 -7.19 10.20 -9.35
C GLU A 202 -8.31 10.97 -8.65
N MET A 203 -9.56 10.80 -9.11
CA MET A 203 -10.74 11.41 -8.48
C MET A 203 -10.91 10.94 -7.03
N ARG A 204 -10.73 9.64 -6.76
CA ARG A 204 -10.80 9.08 -5.40
C ARG A 204 -9.69 9.59 -4.51
N ILE A 205 -8.46 9.65 -5.03
CA ILE A 205 -7.30 10.20 -4.33
C ILE A 205 -7.55 11.67 -3.99
N LYS A 206 -7.98 12.45 -4.96
CA LYS A 206 -8.35 13.87 -4.78
C LYS A 206 -9.37 14.04 -3.66
N ALA A 207 -10.44 13.24 -3.67
CA ALA A 207 -11.49 13.29 -2.66
C ALA A 207 -11.00 12.91 -1.25
N ALA A 208 -10.02 12.01 -1.13
CA ALA A 208 -9.49 11.57 0.15
C ALA A 208 -8.38 12.47 0.70
N CYS A 209 -7.60 13.11 -0.16
CA CYS A 209 -6.38 13.84 0.23
C CYS A 209 -6.54 15.35 0.30
N LEU A 210 -7.63 15.93 -0.22
CA LEU A 210 -7.87 17.38 -0.12
C LEU A 210 -8.63 17.76 1.16
N PRO A 211 -8.17 18.79 1.88
CA PRO A 211 -8.67 19.18 3.21
C PRO A 211 -10.06 19.81 3.22
N ASP A 212 -10.65 20.13 2.05
CA ASP A 212 -12.02 20.66 1.96
C ASP A 212 -13.10 19.66 2.43
N ARG A 213 -12.70 18.42 2.74
CA ARG A 213 -13.57 17.46 3.38
C ARG A 213 -13.86 17.92 4.82
N LYS A 214 -14.97 18.63 5.01
CA LYS A 214 -15.70 18.56 6.29
C LYS A 214 -15.83 17.07 6.60
N PRO A 215 -15.39 16.58 7.76
CA PRO A 215 -15.53 15.17 8.11
C PRO A 215 -17.00 14.82 7.93
N GLU A 216 -17.30 13.98 6.94
CA GLU A 216 -18.65 13.45 6.78
C GLU A 216 -18.99 12.83 8.13
N GLY A 217 -20.02 13.39 8.78
CA GLY A 217 -20.45 12.93 10.09
C GLY A 217 -20.52 11.42 10.03
N LYS A 218 -19.85 10.75 10.99
CA LYS A 218 -19.87 9.29 11.14
C LYS A 218 -21.25 8.80 10.72
N PRO A 219 -21.38 7.84 9.77
CA PRO A 219 -22.67 7.28 9.46
C PRO A 219 -23.32 6.90 10.78
N GLU A 220 -24.46 7.53 11.07
CA GLU A 220 -25.25 7.22 12.26
C GLU A 220 -25.36 5.71 12.29
N THR A 221 -24.73 5.12 13.31
CA THR A 221 -24.87 3.69 13.54
C THR A 221 -26.39 3.46 13.61
N PRO A 222 -26.98 2.66 12.70
CA PRO A 222 -28.42 2.46 12.72
C PRO A 222 -28.79 2.05 14.14
N ALA A 223 -29.72 2.81 14.74
CA ALA A 223 -30.17 2.60 16.10
C ALA A 223 -30.38 1.10 16.30
N LYS A 224 -29.63 0.51 17.24
CA LYS A 224 -29.76 -0.91 17.60
C LYS A 224 -31.25 -1.21 17.77
N THR A 225 -31.82 -1.94 16.83
CA THR A 225 -33.10 -2.61 17.02
C THR A 225 -32.95 -3.46 18.28
N PRO A 226 -33.91 -3.42 19.23
CA PRO A 226 -33.84 -4.24 20.43
C PRO A 226 -33.74 -5.72 20.02
N GLN A 227 -32.56 -6.30 20.17
CA GLN A 227 -32.38 -7.73 20.04
C GLN A 227 -33.08 -8.40 21.23
N PRO A 228 -33.94 -9.41 21.01
CA PRO A 228 -34.48 -10.22 22.09
C PRO A 228 -33.34 -10.79 22.93
N GLN A 229 -33.41 -10.55 24.25
CA GLN A 229 -32.48 -11.12 25.22
C GLN A 229 -32.49 -12.65 25.07
N THR A 230 -31.44 -13.18 24.44
CA THR A 230 -31.19 -14.62 24.44
C THR A 230 -30.50 -14.92 25.76
N ALA A 231 -31.09 -15.83 26.53
CA ALA A 231 -30.64 -16.22 27.87
C ALA A 231 -29.15 -16.57 27.89
N SER A 232 -28.46 -16.11 28.93
CA SER A 232 -27.07 -16.47 29.23
C SER A 232 -26.86 -17.98 29.21
N PRO A 233 -25.85 -18.51 28.51
CA PRO A 233 -25.41 -19.87 28.74
C PRO A 233 -24.75 -20.00 30.11
N GLU A 234 -25.17 -21.06 30.78
CA GLU A 234 -24.72 -21.59 32.07
C GLU A 234 -23.19 -21.76 32.15
N PRO A 235 -22.54 -21.52 33.31
CA PRO A 235 -21.10 -21.69 33.47
C PRO A 235 -20.70 -23.16 33.30
N GLN A 236 -19.93 -23.48 32.26
CA GLN A 236 -19.30 -24.78 32.12
C GLN A 236 -18.16 -24.94 33.14
N ALA A 237 -18.17 -26.07 33.84
CA ALA A 237 -17.19 -26.47 34.83
C ALA A 237 -15.76 -26.58 34.25
N PRO A 238 -14.71 -26.37 35.07
CA PRO A 238 -13.32 -26.48 34.63
C PRO A 238 -12.94 -27.93 34.29
N MET A 239 -12.33 -28.13 33.12
CA MET A 239 -11.72 -29.40 32.74
C MET A 239 -10.46 -29.68 33.60
N PRO A 240 -10.21 -30.94 34.00
CA PRO A 240 -9.01 -31.33 34.71
C PRO A 240 -7.78 -31.33 33.79
N GLY A 241 -6.65 -30.91 34.39
CA GLY A 241 -5.39 -30.65 33.73
C GLY A 241 -4.76 -31.86 33.03
N SER A 242 -4.22 -31.60 31.85
CA SER A 242 -3.30 -32.50 31.14
C SER A 242 -1.89 -32.34 31.72
N THR A 243 -1.43 -33.36 32.43
CA THR A 243 -0.06 -33.52 32.91
C THR A 243 0.91 -33.71 31.75
N ALA A 244 1.94 -32.87 31.66
CA ALA A 244 3.08 -33.06 30.78
C ALA A 244 4.00 -34.20 31.29
N PRO A 245 4.60 -35.01 30.41
CA PRO A 245 5.61 -35.97 30.81
C PRO A 245 6.98 -35.30 30.98
N ALA A 246 7.65 -35.66 32.07
CA ALA A 246 9.02 -35.28 32.38
C ALA A 246 10.00 -35.92 31.39
N SER A 247 10.80 -35.11 30.69
CA SER A 247 11.98 -35.60 29.97
C SER A 247 13.14 -35.74 30.95
N THR A 248 13.46 -36.99 31.31
CA THR A 248 14.78 -37.36 31.82
C THR A 248 15.67 -37.61 30.61
N GLY A 249 16.68 -36.76 30.41
CA GLY A 249 17.70 -36.92 29.39
C GLY A 249 19.06 -36.71 30.03
N ALA A 250 19.70 -37.82 30.38
CA ALA A 250 21.10 -37.89 30.78
C ALA A 250 21.97 -38.07 29.52
N GLN A 251 22.98 -37.21 29.36
CA GLN A 251 24.38 -37.52 29.02
C GLN A 251 25.18 -36.23 28.96
#